data_AF-A0A957ZFR6-F1
#
_entry.id   AF-A0A957ZFR6-F1
#
_cell.length_a   1.000
_cell.length_b   1.000
_cell.length_c   1.000
_cell.angle_alpha   90.00
_cell.angle_beta   90.00
_cell.angle_gamma   90.00
#
_symmetry.space_group_name_H-M   'P 1'
#
loop_
_entity.id
_entity.type
_entity.pdbx_description
1 polymer ?
#
loop_
_entity_poly.entity_id
_entity_poly.type
_entity_poly.pdbx_seq_one_letter_code
_entity_poly.pdbx_strand_id
1 'polypeptide(L)'
;VPRVVRDAAALLADAVEHYTFISSISVYPDFSQSGLDESAPVGTLEDERVEEVTGETYGPLKALCEQAAEEAMRGRVLQARAGLIVGPHDQSDRFTYWPHRVAQGGDVLAPPPPNLSTCATWPLGACVWPKSARPAFLT
;
A
#
# COMPACT_ATOMS: atom_id res chain seq x y z
N VAL A 1 -2.98 -10.69 -10.60
CA VAL A 1 -3.94 -10.17 -11.61
C VAL A 1 -5.30 -10.84 -11.41
N PRO A 2 -6.42 -10.17 -11.75
CA PRO A 2 -7.76 -10.56 -11.30
C PRO A 2 -8.18 -11.98 -11.70
N ARG A 3 -7.86 -12.41 -12.92
CA ARG A 3 -8.16 -13.77 -13.40
C ARG A 3 -7.57 -14.86 -12.49
N VAL A 4 -6.30 -14.75 -12.12
CA VAL A 4 -5.63 -15.73 -11.26
C VAL A 4 -6.28 -15.80 -9.88
N VAL A 5 -6.73 -14.67 -9.33
CA VAL A 5 -7.40 -14.63 -8.02
C VAL A 5 -8.78 -15.27 -8.10
N ARG A 6 -9.54 -14.99 -9.18
CA ARG A 6 -10.82 -15.65 -9.45
C ARG A 6 -10.66 -17.17 -9.57
N ASP A 7 -9.71 -17.63 -10.36
CA ASP A 7 -9.46 -19.05 -10.58
C ASP A 7 -9.10 -19.75 -9.26
N ALA A 8 -8.21 -19.14 -8.45
CA ALA A 8 -7.80 -19.69 -7.15
C ALA A 8 -8.94 -19.70 -6.13
N ALA A 9 -9.69 -18.60 -6.00
CA ALA A 9 -10.81 -18.51 -5.06
C ALA A 9 -11.95 -19.47 -5.45
N ALA A 10 -12.27 -19.58 -6.74
CA ALA A 10 -13.28 -20.53 -7.23
C ALA A 10 -12.87 -21.98 -6.96
N LEU A 11 -11.60 -22.33 -7.16
CA LEU A 11 -11.09 -23.67 -6.86
C LEU A 11 -11.21 -24.04 -5.37
N LEU A 12 -11.02 -23.06 -4.48
CA LEU A 12 -11.06 -23.26 -3.04
C LEU A 12 -12.46 -23.08 -2.43
N ALA A 13 -13.43 -22.57 -3.18
CA ALA A 13 -14.72 -22.10 -2.66
C ALA A 13 -15.49 -23.15 -1.85
N ASP A 14 -15.41 -24.42 -2.25
CA ASP A 14 -16.09 -25.56 -1.61
C ASP A 14 -15.22 -26.26 -0.54
N ALA A 15 -13.93 -25.92 -0.45
CA ALA A 15 -12.97 -26.58 0.43
C ALA A 15 -12.66 -25.79 1.71
N VAL A 16 -12.89 -24.47 1.71
CA VAL A 16 -12.54 -23.59 2.83
C VAL A 16 -13.72 -22.71 3.21
N GLU A 17 -13.83 -22.39 4.50
CA GLU A 17 -14.88 -21.48 5.01
C GLU A 17 -14.53 -20.00 4.79
N HIS A 18 -13.24 -19.68 4.63
CA HIS A 18 -12.73 -18.31 4.55
C HIS A 18 -11.56 -18.20 3.58
N TYR A 19 -11.48 -17.07 2.88
CA TYR A 19 -10.37 -16.74 1.98
C TYR A 19 -9.77 -15.38 2.32
N THR A 20 -8.51 -15.35 2.74
CA THR A 20 -7.80 -14.10 3.00
C THR A 20 -7.01 -13.69 1.76
N PHE A 21 -7.37 -12.54 1.18
CA PHE A 21 -6.64 -11.94 0.09
C PHE A 21 -5.74 -10.81 0.62
N ILE A 22 -4.43 -10.92 0.36
CA ILE A 22 -3.47 -9.86 0.66
C ILE A 22 -3.54 -8.79 -0.45
N SER A 23 -4.26 -7.73 -0.15
CA SER A 23 -4.35 -6.54 -0.98
C SER A 23 -3.21 -5.56 -0.68
N SER A 24 -3.35 -4.31 -1.07
CA SER A 24 -2.35 -3.26 -0.93
C SER A 24 -3.04 -1.93 -0.62
N ILE A 25 -2.43 -1.05 0.15
CA ILE A 25 -2.90 0.34 0.27
C ILE A 25 -2.95 1.05 -1.09
N SER A 26 -2.16 0.61 -2.06
CA SER A 26 -2.12 1.15 -3.43
C SER A 26 -3.44 1.04 -4.20
N VAL A 27 -4.45 0.35 -3.66
CA VAL A 27 -5.80 0.40 -4.23
C VAL A 27 -6.41 1.80 -4.15
N TYR A 28 -5.99 2.64 -3.21
CA TYR A 28 -6.44 4.02 -3.15
C TYR A 28 -5.68 4.88 -4.17
N PRO A 29 -6.39 5.65 -5.02
CA PRO A 29 -5.75 6.47 -6.06
C PRO A 29 -5.16 7.77 -5.49
N ASP A 30 -5.61 8.21 -4.31
CA ASP A 30 -5.19 9.45 -3.68
C ASP A 30 -4.95 9.24 -2.18
N PHE A 31 -3.84 9.79 -1.70
CA PHE A 31 -3.41 9.79 -0.29
C PHE A 31 -3.31 11.21 0.29
N SER A 32 -3.87 12.22 -0.39
CA SER A 32 -3.83 13.62 0.05
C SER A 32 -4.63 13.87 1.33
N GLN A 33 -5.63 13.02 1.59
CA GLN A 33 -6.50 13.10 2.76
C GLN A 33 -6.00 12.18 3.88
N SER A 34 -6.06 12.69 5.11
CA SER A 34 -5.81 11.89 6.31
C SER A 34 -7.07 11.14 6.73
N GLY A 35 -6.90 9.97 7.35
CA GLY A 35 -8.02 9.20 7.90
C GLY A 35 -8.80 8.38 6.85
N LEU A 36 -8.17 8.01 5.73
CA LEU A 36 -8.74 7.05 4.79
C LEU A 36 -9.03 5.72 5.50
N ASP A 37 -10.23 5.20 5.30
CA ASP A 37 -10.66 3.88 5.73
C ASP A 37 -11.04 2.99 4.53
N GLU A 38 -11.43 1.75 4.79
CA GLU A 38 -11.75 0.77 3.77
C GLU A 38 -12.97 1.14 2.89
N SER A 39 -13.77 2.12 3.30
CA SER A 39 -14.90 2.64 2.53
C SER A 39 -14.50 3.66 1.45
N ALA A 40 -13.25 4.13 1.47
CA ALA A 40 -12.76 5.10 0.51
C ALA A 40 -12.75 4.53 -0.94
N PRO A 41 -12.95 5.39 -1.95
CA PRO A 41 -12.90 4.99 -3.35
C PRO A 41 -11.57 4.32 -3.71
N VAL A 42 -11.65 3.25 -4.48
CA VAL A 42 -10.48 2.54 -5.01
C VAL A 42 -10.26 2.88 -6.49
N GLY A 43 -9.03 2.70 -6.96
CA GLY A 43 -8.64 2.94 -8.34
C GLY A 43 -9.35 1.99 -9.30
N THR A 44 -9.61 2.49 -10.51
CA THR A 44 -10.29 1.77 -11.59
C THR A 44 -9.40 1.73 -12.84
N LEU A 45 -9.69 0.82 -13.76
CA LEU A 45 -9.09 0.78 -15.09
C LEU A 45 -10.18 1.03 -16.13
N GLU A 46 -9.83 1.72 -17.20
CA GLU A 46 -10.71 1.85 -18.36
C GLU A 46 -10.91 0.49 -19.06
N ASP A 47 -9.86 -0.32 -19.13
CA ASP A 47 -9.89 -1.69 -19.65
C ASP A 47 -9.50 -2.69 -18.56
N GLU A 48 -10.49 -3.35 -17.97
CA GLU A 48 -10.29 -4.36 -16.92
C GLU A 48 -9.62 -5.65 -17.43
N ARG A 49 -9.41 -5.79 -18.75
CA ARG A 49 -8.69 -6.93 -19.35
C ARG A 49 -7.17 -6.77 -19.29
N VAL A 50 -6.67 -5.58 -18.93
CA VAL A 50 -5.24 -5.35 -18.73
C VAL A 50 -4.76 -6.26 -17.60
N GLU A 51 -3.73 -7.06 -17.86
CA GLU A 51 -3.06 -7.87 -16.83
C GLU A 51 -1.59 -7.44 -16.62
N GLU A 52 -1.09 -6.49 -17.39
CA GLU A 52 0.26 -5.95 -17.23
C GLU A 52 0.36 -5.16 -15.93
N VAL A 53 1.33 -5.52 -15.08
CA VAL A 53 1.56 -4.87 -13.79
C VAL A 53 2.62 -3.79 -13.94
N THR A 54 2.19 -2.54 -13.93
CA THR A 54 3.03 -1.34 -13.95
C THR A 54 2.79 -0.52 -12.69
N GLY A 55 3.51 0.59 -12.52
CA GLY A 55 3.26 1.52 -11.41
C GLY A 55 1.84 2.10 -11.41
N GLU A 56 1.25 2.29 -12.58
CA GLU A 56 -0.09 2.87 -12.75
C GLU A 56 -1.19 1.81 -12.61
N THR A 57 -0.97 0.62 -13.16
CA THR A 57 -1.99 -0.43 -13.18
C THR A 57 -2.03 -1.24 -11.89
N TYR A 58 -0.94 -1.31 -11.12
CA TYR A 58 -0.86 -2.17 -9.93
C TYR A 58 -1.99 -1.93 -8.92
N GLY A 59 -2.29 -0.67 -8.59
CA GLY A 59 -3.33 -0.29 -7.63
C GLY A 59 -4.73 -0.74 -8.07
N PRO A 60 -5.21 -0.27 -9.23
CA PRO A 60 -6.47 -0.73 -9.81
C PRO A 60 -6.55 -2.24 -10.02
N LEU A 61 -5.45 -2.90 -10.42
CA LEU A 61 -5.42 -4.36 -10.56
C LEU A 61 -5.61 -5.08 -9.23
N LYS A 62 -5.09 -4.53 -8.12
CA LYS A 62 -5.34 -5.05 -6.77
C LYS A 62 -6.82 -4.87 -6.38
N ALA A 63 -7.44 -3.75 -6.72
CA ALA A 63 -8.87 -3.53 -6.48
C ALA A 63 -9.74 -4.52 -7.28
N LEU A 64 -9.40 -4.78 -8.55
CA LEU A 64 -10.10 -5.81 -9.34
C LEU A 64 -9.86 -7.24 -8.79
N CYS A 65 -8.72 -7.50 -8.16
CA CYS A 65 -8.48 -8.78 -7.48
C CYS A 65 -9.35 -8.92 -6.22
N GLU A 66 -9.56 -7.84 -5.45
CA GLU A 66 -10.47 -7.81 -4.30
C GLU A 66 -11.89 -8.19 -4.74
N GLN A 67 -12.38 -7.56 -5.81
CA GLN A 67 -13.70 -7.84 -6.40
C GLN A 67 -13.80 -9.30 -6.88
N ALA A 68 -12.79 -9.78 -7.60
CA ALA A 68 -12.75 -11.16 -8.09
C ALA A 68 -12.81 -12.21 -6.96
N ALA A 69 -12.12 -11.96 -5.85
CA ALA A 69 -12.18 -12.83 -4.68
C ALA A 69 -13.58 -12.80 -4.04
N GLU A 70 -14.13 -11.60 -3.83
CA GLU A 70 -15.47 -11.43 -3.24
C GLU A 70 -16.56 -12.06 -4.12
N GLU A 71 -16.47 -11.94 -5.44
CA GLU A 71 -17.40 -12.58 -6.37
C GLU A 71 -17.41 -14.11 -6.26
N ALA A 72 -16.22 -14.71 -6.13
CA ALA A 72 -16.06 -16.16 -6.03
C ALA A 72 -16.46 -16.72 -4.65
N MET A 73 -16.25 -15.94 -3.58
CA MET A 73 -16.46 -16.38 -2.19
C MET A 73 -17.22 -15.33 -1.36
N ARG A 74 -18.38 -14.89 -1.86
CA ARG A 74 -19.20 -13.81 -1.28
C ARG A 74 -19.40 -13.95 0.23
N GLY A 75 -19.09 -12.87 0.96
CA GLY A 75 -19.23 -12.78 2.42
C GLY A 75 -18.22 -13.62 3.20
N ARG A 76 -17.24 -14.26 2.53
CA ARG A 76 -16.24 -15.14 3.14
C ARG A 76 -14.80 -14.68 2.86
N VAL A 77 -14.61 -13.48 2.31
CA VAL A 77 -13.30 -12.94 1.98
C VAL A 77 -12.86 -11.88 2.99
N LEU A 78 -11.63 -11.97 3.46
CA LEU A 78 -10.93 -10.87 4.13
C LEU A 78 -9.98 -10.22 3.13
N GLN A 79 -10.14 -8.92 2.90
CA GLN A 79 -9.26 -8.13 2.04
C GLN A 79 -8.30 -7.31 2.90
N ALA A 80 -7.10 -7.82 3.13
CA ALA A 80 -6.11 -7.14 3.96
C ALA A 80 -5.31 -6.13 3.12
N ARG A 81 -5.65 -4.84 3.18
CA ARG A 81 -4.95 -3.75 2.47
C ARG A 81 -3.64 -3.40 3.17
N ALA A 82 -2.61 -4.22 2.91
CA ALA A 82 -1.31 -4.06 3.54
C ALA A 82 -0.64 -2.73 3.14
N GLY A 83 -0.16 -2.01 4.16
CA GLY A 83 0.70 -0.86 4.00
C GLY A 83 2.16 -1.25 3.70
N LEU A 84 3.09 -0.33 3.95
CA LEU A 84 4.50 -0.63 3.82
C LEU A 84 4.95 -1.54 4.98
N ILE A 85 5.31 -2.78 4.65
CA ILE A 85 5.88 -3.73 5.60
C ILE A 85 7.40 -3.57 5.57
N VAL A 86 7.98 -3.28 6.73
CA VAL A 86 9.41 -2.94 6.89
C VAL A 86 10.04 -3.84 7.95
N GLY A 87 11.28 -4.24 7.74
CA GLY A 87 12.01 -5.09 8.69
C GLY A 87 13.29 -5.67 8.10
N PRO A 88 13.97 -6.55 8.85
CA PRO A 88 15.08 -7.33 8.32
C PRO A 88 14.68 -8.01 6.99
N HIS A 89 15.56 -7.94 6.00
CA HIS A 89 15.35 -8.43 4.62
C HIS A 89 14.44 -7.58 3.70
N ASP A 90 13.97 -6.40 4.13
CA ASP A 90 13.41 -5.42 3.19
C ASP A 90 14.53 -4.83 2.32
N GLN A 91 14.55 -5.22 1.05
CA GLN A 91 15.53 -4.75 0.06
C GLN A 91 15.11 -3.43 -0.61
N SER A 92 13.92 -2.92 -0.31
CA SER A 92 13.35 -1.78 -1.05
C SER A 92 13.87 -0.42 -0.58
N ASP A 93 14.40 -0.35 0.64
CA ASP A 93 14.89 0.87 1.32
C ASP A 93 13.87 2.02 1.39
N ARG A 94 12.60 1.76 1.03
CA ARG A 94 11.51 2.74 0.92
C ARG A 94 11.19 3.44 2.24
N PHE A 95 11.51 2.78 3.35
CA PHE A 95 11.42 3.34 4.69
C PHE A 95 12.78 3.38 5.37
N THR A 96 13.55 2.30 5.25
CA THR A 96 14.81 2.08 5.98
C THR A 96 15.86 3.15 5.72
N TYR A 97 15.78 3.85 4.58
CA TYR A 97 16.61 4.99 4.27
C TYR A 97 16.57 6.05 5.37
N TRP A 98 15.39 6.41 5.88
CA TRP A 98 15.27 7.50 6.87
C TRP A 98 15.88 7.13 8.23
N PRO A 99 15.51 6.02 8.90
CA PRO A 99 16.16 5.64 10.14
C PRO A 99 17.68 5.48 10.00
N HIS A 100 18.14 4.88 8.89
CA HIS A 100 19.57 4.69 8.65
C HIS A 100 20.30 6.01 8.46
N ARG A 101 19.76 6.89 7.61
CA ARG A 101 20.37 8.18 7.31
C ARG A 101 20.35 9.12 8.51
N VAL A 102 19.26 9.14 9.29
CA VAL A 102 19.18 9.93 10.53
C VAL A 102 20.23 9.47 11.55
N ALA A 103 20.45 8.17 11.71
CA ALA A 103 21.46 7.62 12.62
C ALA A 103 22.90 8.04 12.27
N GLN A 104 23.18 8.24 10.98
CA GLN A 104 24.48 8.72 10.50
C GLN A 104 24.70 10.24 10.74
N GLY A 105 23.65 11.03 11.06
CA GLY A 105 23.73 12.47 11.37
C GLY A 105 24.11 13.37 10.19
N GLY A 106 24.00 14.69 10.32
CA GLY A 106 24.25 15.65 9.23
C GLY A 106 22.98 15.99 8.42
N ASP A 107 23.16 16.39 7.16
CA ASP A 107 22.03 16.79 6.32
C ASP A 107 21.32 15.55 5.74
N VAL A 108 20.00 15.52 5.86
CA VAL A 108 19.14 14.37 5.51
C VAL A 108 18.09 14.88 4.54
N LEU A 109 17.94 14.22 3.38
CA LEU A 109 16.83 14.56 2.48
C LEU A 109 15.51 14.42 3.24
N ALA A 110 14.53 15.27 2.98
CA ALA A 110 13.23 15.15 3.64
C ALA A 110 12.12 15.42 2.65
N PRO A 111 10.95 14.76 2.82
CA PRO A 111 9.75 15.16 2.10
C PRO A 111 9.47 16.66 2.32
N PRO A 112 8.84 17.35 1.36
CA PRO A 112 8.48 18.75 1.51
C PRO A 112 7.63 18.99 2.78
N PRO A 113 7.63 20.23 3.31
CA PRO A 113 6.91 20.55 4.54
C PRO A 113 5.42 20.19 4.46
N PRO A 114 4.77 19.94 5.62
CA PRO A 114 3.44 19.33 5.73
C PRO A 114 2.28 20.15 5.14
N ASN A 115 2.52 21.38 4.66
CA ASN A 115 1.56 22.08 3.81
C ASN A 115 1.43 21.45 2.41
N LEU A 116 2.23 20.42 2.12
CA LEU A 116 2.16 19.55 0.95
C LEU A 116 1.93 18.11 1.45
N SER A 117 0.68 17.65 1.39
CA SER A 117 0.22 16.38 1.96
C SER A 117 1.05 15.19 1.46
N THR A 118 1.92 14.64 2.32
CA THR A 118 2.51 13.30 2.11
C THR A 118 2.03 12.41 3.25
N CYS A 119 1.07 11.52 2.99
CA CYS A 119 0.59 10.57 3.97
C CYS A 119 1.61 9.43 4.11
N ALA A 120 2.60 9.63 4.99
CA ALA A 120 3.32 8.53 5.62
C ALA A 120 2.78 8.42 7.04
N THR A 121 1.82 7.52 7.26
CA THR A 121 1.40 7.16 8.62
C THR A 121 2.50 6.31 9.26
N TRP A 122 3.17 6.90 10.23
CA TRP A 122 4.22 6.25 11.03
C TRP A 122 3.57 5.37 12.09
N PRO A 123 3.96 4.09 12.25
CA PRO A 123 3.36 3.21 13.25
C PRO A 123 3.61 3.61 14.72
N LEU A 124 4.38 4.68 14.99
CA LEU A 124 4.74 5.14 16.34
C LEU A 124 4.53 6.64 16.62
N GLY A 125 3.75 7.36 15.81
CA GLY A 125 3.56 8.80 16.00
C GLY A 125 4.76 9.64 15.55
N ALA A 126 4.57 10.96 15.52
CA ALA A 126 5.43 11.95 14.89
C ALA A 126 6.94 11.70 15.13
N CYS A 127 7.73 11.76 14.05
CA CYS A 127 9.17 11.69 14.12
C CYS A 127 9.70 12.88 14.95
N VAL A 128 10.17 12.60 16.16
CA VAL A 128 11.03 13.55 16.89
C VAL A 128 12.36 13.56 16.16
N TRP A 129 12.57 14.58 15.35
CA TRP A 129 13.83 14.76 14.64
C TRP A 129 14.98 14.91 15.66
N PRO A 130 15.97 14.01 15.67
CA PRO A 130 17.09 14.17 16.60
C PRO A 130 17.83 15.46 16.27
N LYS A 131 18.26 16.19 17.30
CA LYS A 131 18.92 17.51 17.17
C LYS A 131 20.14 17.52 16.23
N SER A 132 20.73 16.35 15.95
CA SER A 132 21.90 16.15 15.10
C SER A 132 21.59 16.02 13.61
N ALA A 133 20.34 15.79 13.23
CA ALA A 133 19.93 15.75 11.84
C ALA A 133 19.42 17.14 11.44
N ARG A 134 19.67 17.56 10.19
CA ARG A 134 19.04 18.76 9.61
C ARG A 134 18.30 18.36 8.34
N PRO A 135 17.00 18.65 8.22
CA PRO A 135 16.26 18.33 7.00
C PRO A 135 16.77 19.22 5.86
N ALA A 136 17.20 18.58 4.78
CA ALA A 136 17.45 19.19 3.49
C ALA A 136 16.24 18.87 2.61
N PHE A 137 15.33 19.84 2.48
CA PHE A 137 14.16 19.68 1.65
C PHE A 137 14.57 19.70 0.17
N LEU A 138 14.07 18.74 -0.60
CA LEU A 138 14.15 18.80 -2.06
C LEU A 138 13.22 19.93 -2.52
N THR A 139 13.80 20.99 -3.07
CA THR A 139 13.09 22.12 -3.70
C THR A 139 12.59 21.76 -5.08
#